data_AF-A0A559IEZ3-F1
#
_entry.id   AF-A0A559IEZ3-F1
#
_cell.length_a   1.000
_cell.length_b   1.000
_cell.length_c   1.000
_cell.angle_alpha   90.00
_cell.angle_beta   90.00
_cell.angle_gamma   90.00
#
_symmetry.space_group_name_H-M   'P 1'
#
loop_
_entity.id
_entity.type
_entity.pdbx_description
1 polymer ?
#
loop_
_entity_poly.entity_id
_entity_poly.type
_entity_poly.pdbx_seq_one_letter_code
_entity_poly.pdbx_strand_id
1 'polypeptide(L)' 'MAKQIARETEVIFYERETYMYESKEEASQHDSFMIAAGWLRVDQYEWKGAEGTEETMFFQIFTKKFLQRSEERK' A
#
# COMPACT_ATOMS: atom_id res chain seq x y z
N MET A 1 10.79 22.38 42.25
CA MET A 1 11.10 21.09 41.60
C MET A 1 10.54 21.13 40.18
N ALA A 2 11.36 20.94 39.16
CA ALA A 2 10.86 20.83 37.79
C ALA A 2 10.18 19.46 37.61
N LYS A 3 8.94 19.45 37.11
CA LYS A 3 8.27 18.22 36.69
C LYS A 3 8.68 17.92 35.26
N GLN A 4 9.31 16.77 35.03
CA GLN A 4 9.59 16.29 33.69
C GLN A 4 8.26 15.95 32.99
N ILE A 5 8.07 16.47 31.79
CA ILE A 5 6.91 16.16 30.94
C ILE A 5 7.25 14.87 30.18
N ALA A 6 6.42 13.84 30.33
CA ALA A 6 6.52 12.64 29.49
C ALA A 6 6.18 13.04 28.04
N ARG A 7 7.03 12.64 27.09
CA ARG A 7 6.79 12.84 25.65
C ARG A 7 6.63 11.46 25.03
N GLU A 8 5.62 11.30 24.20
CA GLU A 8 5.42 10.10 23.41
C GLU A 8 5.62 10.48 21.94
N THR A 9 6.43 9.69 21.23
CA THR A 9 6.64 9.88 19.78
C THR A 9 5.99 8.70 19.06
N GLU A 10 5.00 8.98 18.22
CA GLU A 10 4.42 7.98 17.34
C GLU A 10 5.06 8.10 15.95
N VAL A 11 5.60 6.99 15.44
CA VAL A 11 6.10 6.90 14.06
C VAL A 11 5.19 5.96 13.27
N ILE A 12 4.65 6.48 12.17
CA ILE A 12 3.79 5.74 11.25
C ILE A 12 4.56 5.47 9.96
N PHE A 13 4.66 4.20 9.59
CA PHE A 13 5.22 3.78 8.31
C PHE A 13 4.11 3.33 7.38
N TYR A 14 4.28 3.60 6.09
CA TYR A 14 3.44 3.07 5.03
C TYR A 14 4.32 2.29 4.06
N GLU A 15 4.05 1.01 3.92
CA GLU A 15 4.59 0.21 2.82
C GLU A 15 3.72 0.41 1.59
N ARG A 16 4.33 0.48 0.41
CA ARG A 16 3.63 0.65 -0.86
C ARG A 16 4.16 -0.37 -1.85
N GLU A 17 3.23 -1.07 -2.49
CA GLU A 17 3.54 -2.03 -3.54
C GLU A 17 2.72 -1.71 -4.79
N THR A 18 3.31 -1.95 -5.96
CA THR A 18 2.65 -1.80 -7.26
C THR A 18 2.74 -3.11 -8.00
N TYR A 19 1.59 -3.55 -8.52
CA TYR A 19 1.45 -4.80 -9.24
C TYR A 19 0.96 -4.52 -10.66
N MET A 20 1.41 -5.34 -11.59
CA MET A 20 1.02 -5.34 -12.99
C MET A 20 0.36 -6.69 -13.31
N TYR A 21 -0.70 -6.65 -14.10
CA TYR A 21 -1.46 -7.82 -14.51
C TYR A 21 -1.72 -7.77 -16.01
N GLU A 22 -1.83 -8.95 -16.61
CA GLU A 22 -2.12 -9.11 -18.04
C GLU A 22 -3.62 -9.05 -18.33
N SER A 23 -4.46 -9.27 -17.31
CA SER A 23 -5.92 -9.25 -17.44
C SER A 23 -6.61 -8.57 -16.28
N LYS A 24 -7.84 -8.11 -16.53
CA LYS A 24 -8.70 -7.49 -15.52
C LYS A 24 -9.16 -8.51 -14.49
N GLU A 25 -9.39 -9.74 -14.90
CA GLU A 25 -9.80 -10.85 -14.06
C GLU A 25 -8.73 -11.19 -13.03
N GLU A 26 -7.46 -11.28 -13.46
CA GLU A 26 -6.32 -11.49 -12.57
C GLU A 26 -6.18 -10.35 -11.55
N ALA A 27 -6.24 -9.10 -12.03
CA ALA A 27 -6.21 -7.92 -11.18
C ALA A 27 -7.36 -7.93 -10.13
N SER A 28 -8.55 -8.41 -10.50
CA SER A 28 -9.69 -8.50 -9.58
C SER A 28 -9.53 -9.60 -8.53
N GLN A 29 -8.93 -10.74 -8.90
CA GLN A 29 -8.65 -11.83 -7.96
C GLN A 29 -7.60 -11.41 -6.94
N HIS A 30 -6.53 -10.76 -7.40
CA HIS A 30 -5.47 -10.27 -6.51
C HIS A 30 -5.96 -9.15 -5.59
N ASP A 31 -6.82 -8.25 -6.07
CA ASP A 31 -7.43 -7.20 -5.23
C ASP A 31 -8.14 -7.76 -4.00
N SER A 32 -8.93 -8.83 -4.20
CA SER A 32 -9.63 -9.50 -3.10
C SER A 32 -8.66 -10.11 -2.09
N PHE A 33 -7.55 -10.70 -2.57
CA PHE A 33 -6.51 -11.26 -1.71
C PHE A 33 -5.79 -10.17 -0.91
N MET A 34 -5.40 -9.07 -1.55
CA MET A 34 -4.69 -7.96 -0.90
C MET A 34 -5.54 -7.31 0.19
N ILE A 35 -6.82 -7.06 -0.11
CA ILE A 35 -7.77 -6.52 0.87
C ILE A 35 -7.90 -7.46 2.07
N ALA A 36 -8.02 -8.78 1.85
CA ALA A 36 -8.08 -9.77 2.92
C ALA A 36 -6.78 -9.83 3.76
N ALA A 37 -5.62 -9.58 3.14
CA ALA A 37 -4.31 -9.49 3.81
C ALA A 37 -4.06 -8.14 4.53
N GLY A 38 -5.07 -7.25 4.55
CA GLY A 38 -5.03 -5.96 5.24
C GLY A 38 -4.30 -4.86 4.49
N TRP A 39 -4.13 -5.00 3.18
CA TRP A 39 -3.66 -3.93 2.32
C TRP A 39 -4.82 -3.06 1.83
N LEU A 40 -4.56 -1.77 1.65
CA LEU A 40 -5.51 -0.81 1.08
C LEU A 40 -5.13 -0.50 -0.36
N ARG A 41 -6.03 -0.74 -1.31
CA ARG A 41 -5.84 -0.26 -2.69
C ARG A 41 -5.99 1.26 -2.73
N VAL A 42 -4.96 1.94 -3.20
CA VAL A 42 -4.93 3.41 -3.30
C VAL A 42 -5.13 3.90 -4.73
N ASP A 43 -4.81 3.08 -5.73
CA ASP A 43 -4.97 3.44 -7.12
C ASP A 43 -5.11 2.20 -8.03
N GLN A 44 -5.71 2.38 -9.19
CA GLN A 44 -5.79 1.41 -10.27
C GLN A 44 -5.86 2.11 -11.63
N TYR A 45 -5.16 1.58 -12.63
CA TYR A 45 -5.22 2.12 -13.98
C TYR A 45 -4.96 1.06 -15.04
N GLU A 46 -5.51 1.30 -16.24
CA GLU A 46 -5.30 0.49 -17.43
C GLU A 46 -4.33 1.26 -18.35
N TRP A 47 -3.25 0.59 -18.76
CA TRP A 47 -2.33 1.12 -19.75
C TRP A 47 -2.50 0.34 -21.04
N LYS A 48 -2.90 1.05 -22.10
CA LYS A 48 -2.88 0.52 -23.46
C LYS A 48 -1.51 0.87 -24.03
N GLY A 49 -0.81 -0.12 -24.58
CA GLY A 49 0.52 0.06 -25.14
C GLY A 49 0.61 1.18 -26.20
N ALA A 50 1.83 1.48 -26.64
CA ALA A 50 2.05 2.45 -27.70
C ALA A 50 1.28 2.06 -28.98
N GLU A 51 0.87 3.05 -29.78
CA GLU A 51 0.07 2.85 -31.00
C GLU A 51 0.61 1.68 -31.83
N GLY A 52 -0.19 0.61 -31.96
CA GLY A 52 0.16 -0.59 -32.73
C GLY A 52 0.29 -1.88 -31.93
N THR A 53 0.26 -1.87 -30.60
CA THR A 53 0.14 -3.08 -29.77
C THR A 53 -1.27 -3.21 -29.18
N GLU A 54 -1.88 -4.40 -29.28
CA GLU A 54 -3.17 -4.72 -28.63
C GLU A 54 -3.01 -5.06 -27.13
N GLU A 55 -1.80 -4.90 -26.59
CA GLU A 55 -1.50 -5.22 -25.21
C GLU A 55 -2.07 -4.15 -24.28
N THR A 56 -3.04 -4.56 -23.47
CA THR A 56 -3.57 -3.78 -22.35
C THR A 56 -3.04 -4.38 -21.06
N MET A 57 -2.31 -3.58 -20.28
CA MET A 57 -1.83 -3.96 -18.96
C MET A 57 -2.67 -3.27 -17.89
N PHE A 58 -2.86 -3.97 -16.78
CA PHE A 58 -3.62 -3.46 -15.64
C PHE A 58 -2.67 -3.27 -14.47
N PHE A 59 -2.74 -2.12 -13.81
CA PHE A 59 -1.90 -1.82 -12.67
C PHE A 59 -2.75 -1.54 -11.43
N GLN A 60 -2.29 -2.01 -10.29
CA GLN A 60 -2.90 -1.70 -8.99
C GLN A 60 -1.81 -1.33 -7.98
N ILE A 61 -2.13 -0.36 -7.14
CA ILE A 61 -1.23 0.15 -6.12
C ILE A 61 -1.87 -0.07 -4.76
N PHE A 62 -1.12 -0.70 -3.86
CA PHE A 62 -1.55 -1.02 -2.51
C PHE A 62 -0.66 -0.36 -1.47
N THR A 63 -1.24 -0.05 -0.31
CA THR A 63 -0.51 0.45 0.85
C THR A 63 -0.88 -0.30 2.12
N LYS A 64 0.07 -0.44 3.04
CA LYS A 64 -0.16 -1.04 4.35
C LYS A 64 0.49 -0.19 5.43
N LYS A 65 -0.30 0.17 6.44
CA LYS A 65 0.13 1.00 7.57
C LYS A 65 0.77 0.11 8.64
N PHE A 66 1.93 0.53 9.12
CA PHE A 66 2.61 -0.06 10.28
C PHE A 66 2.80 1.01 11.34
N LEU A 67 2.46 0.67 12.59
CA LEU A 67 2.67 1.54 13.74
C LEU A 67 3.90 1.03 14.50
N GLN A 68 4.94 1.86 14.61
CA GLN A 68 6.04 1.58 15.53
C GLN A 68 5.94 2.54 16.70
N ARG A 69 5.55 2.01 17.87
CA ARG A 69 5.65 2.74 19.14
C ARG A 69 7.00 2.41 19.78
N SER A 70 7.83 3.42 19.98
CA SER A 70 8.98 3.28 20.89
C SER A 70 8.53 3.68 22.29
N GLU A 71 8.38 2.73 23.20
CA GLU A 71 8.37 3.05 24.62
C GLU A 71 9.80 3.44 25.03
N GLU A 72 10.06 4.73 25.26
CA GLU A 72 11.26 5.15 25.98
C GLU A 72 11.10 4.71 27.45
N ARG A 73 11.52 3.48 27.78
CA ARG A 73 11.73 3.09 29.17
C ARG A 73 12.98 3.81 29.68
N LYS A 74 12.79 4.81 30.54
CA LYS A 74 13.83 5.37 31.41
C LYS A 74 14.00 4.52 32.66
#